data_AF-A0A7S0HZC0-F1
#
_entry.id   AF-A0A7S0HZC0-F1
#
_cell.length_a   1.000
_cell.length_b   1.000
_cell.length_c   1.000
_cell.angle_alpha   90.00
_cell.angle_beta   90.00
_cell.angle_gamma   90.00
#
_symmetry.space_group_name_H-M   'P 1'
#
loop_
_entity.id
_entity.type
_entity.pdbx_description
1 polymer ?
#
loop_
_entity_poly.entity_id
_entity_poly.type
_entity_poly.pdbx_seq_one_letter_code
_entity_poly.pdbx_strand_id
1 'polypeptide(L)'
;LLRLLEAALSVSEYVDRVDVLSFKSRSGRMVAMIREVCSILCGLLVSCDYKEGQRLIENKNYVDNAEFFQKIFEVGRRHKIMNPEKMRSTYGKLIYMLQDAESPEVSEVLGFKCVSEIRTVFSFLQHAGALDLLNDPLVLLATSEIRSDNKSREQVNADIRHKEKAVEHLARKYRSDKLEEEDIR
;
A
#
# COMPACT_ATOMS: atom_id res chain seq x y z
N LEU A 1 0.75 -7.11 -5.28
CA LEU A 1 0.80 -6.82 -3.82
C LEU A 1 -0.59 -6.75 -3.18
N LEU A 2 -1.50 -5.85 -3.61
CA LEU A 2 -2.83 -5.75 -2.99
C LEU A 2 -3.62 -7.07 -2.99
N ARG A 3 -3.73 -7.74 -4.15
CA ARG A 3 -4.41 -9.04 -4.26
C ARG A 3 -3.78 -10.13 -3.39
N LEU A 4 -2.46 -10.08 -3.21
CA LEU A 4 -1.72 -11.01 -2.35
C LEU A 4 -2.11 -10.82 -0.88
N LEU A 5 -2.20 -9.56 -0.44
CA LEU A 5 -2.68 -9.23 0.90
C LEU A 5 -4.12 -9.67 1.13
N GLU A 6 -5.02 -9.35 0.21
CA GLU A 6 -6.43 -9.72 0.32
C GLU A 6 -6.61 -11.24 0.42
N ALA A 7 -5.90 -12.00 -0.42
CA ALA A 7 -5.91 -13.47 -0.39
C ALA A 7 -5.36 -14.03 0.94
N ALA A 8 -4.25 -13.47 1.45
CA ALA A 8 -3.71 -13.90 2.73
C ALA A 8 -4.67 -13.60 3.90
N LEU A 9 -5.27 -12.42 3.93
CA LEU A 9 -6.24 -12.02 4.95
C LEU A 9 -7.55 -12.81 4.86
N SER A 10 -7.96 -13.24 3.66
CA SER A 10 -9.18 -14.04 3.50
C SER A 10 -9.02 -15.46 4.04
N VAL A 11 -7.82 -16.03 3.96
CA VAL A 11 -7.52 -17.38 4.47
C VAL A 11 -7.09 -17.35 5.95
N SER A 12 -6.65 -16.19 6.46
CA SER A 12 -6.22 -16.05 7.85
C SER A 12 -7.38 -16.12 8.85
N GLU A 13 -7.20 -16.94 9.89
CA GLU A 13 -8.10 -17.06 11.04
C GLU A 13 -7.84 -16.03 12.15
N TYR A 14 -7.08 -14.94 11.88
CA TYR A 14 -6.57 -14.03 12.92
C TYR A 14 -7.63 -13.50 13.90
N VAL A 15 -8.83 -13.19 13.40
CA VAL A 15 -9.95 -12.66 14.21
C VAL A 15 -10.99 -13.71 14.56
N ASP A 16 -10.81 -14.95 14.09
CA ASP A 16 -11.84 -15.98 14.20
C ASP A 16 -11.76 -16.69 15.57
N ARG A 17 -10.63 -16.57 16.28
CA ARG A 17 -10.39 -17.19 17.60
C ARG A 17 -10.17 -16.16 18.71
N VAL A 18 -11.24 -15.55 19.18
CA VAL A 18 -11.21 -14.54 20.26
C VAL A 18 -11.22 -15.20 21.65
N ASP A 19 -11.95 -16.30 21.83
CA ASP A 19 -12.17 -16.95 23.13
C ASP A 19 -11.43 -18.30 23.23
N VAL A 20 -10.14 -18.25 23.56
CA VAL A 20 -9.35 -19.46 23.83
C VAL A 20 -8.94 -19.51 25.29
N LEU A 21 -9.55 -20.42 26.05
CA LEU A 21 -9.07 -20.85 27.36
C LEU A 21 -7.75 -21.63 27.17
N SER A 22 -6.65 -20.89 27.03
CA SER A 22 -5.31 -21.45 26.84
C SER A 22 -4.37 -21.01 27.95
N PHE A 23 -3.52 -21.92 28.41
CA PHE A 23 -2.42 -21.64 29.33
C PHE A 23 -1.27 -20.83 28.70
N LYS A 24 -1.34 -20.51 27.40
CA LYS A 24 -0.33 -19.70 26.71
C LYS A 24 -0.55 -18.20 26.93
N SER A 25 0.54 -17.44 27.03
CA SER A 25 0.47 -15.98 27.11
C SER A 25 -0.24 -15.37 25.89
N ARG A 26 -1.05 -14.33 26.12
CA ARG A 26 -1.80 -13.63 25.08
C ARG A 26 -0.86 -13.12 23.97
N SER A 27 0.25 -12.49 24.35
CA SER A 27 1.25 -11.94 23.43
C SER A 27 1.92 -13.04 22.59
N GLY A 28 2.23 -14.20 23.19
CA GLY A 28 2.80 -15.33 22.45
C GLY A 28 1.87 -15.88 21.37
N ARG A 29 0.54 -15.84 21.61
CA ARG A 29 -0.47 -16.20 20.59
C ARG A 29 -0.52 -15.16 19.47
N MET A 30 -0.53 -13.87 19.79
CA MET A 30 -0.53 -12.79 18.80
C MET A 30 0.68 -12.91 17.88
N VAL A 31 1.89 -13.10 18.43
CA VAL A 31 3.11 -13.32 17.64
C VAL A 31 2.98 -14.52 16.70
N ALA A 32 2.46 -15.65 17.19
CA ALA A 32 2.28 -16.84 16.37
C ALA A 32 1.32 -16.60 15.20
N MET A 33 0.19 -15.91 15.44
CA MET A 33 -0.77 -15.59 14.38
C MET A 33 -0.24 -14.57 13.37
N ILE A 34 0.51 -13.55 13.83
CA ILE A 34 1.18 -12.61 12.91
C ILE A 34 2.19 -13.35 12.02
N ARG A 35 3.01 -14.24 12.60
CA ARG A 35 3.97 -15.07 11.84
C ARG A 35 3.27 -16.01 10.87
N GLU A 36 2.11 -16.55 11.21
CA GLU A 36 1.28 -17.35 10.30
C GLU A 36 0.84 -16.53 9.09
N VAL A 37 0.31 -15.31 9.29
CA VAL A 37 -0.05 -14.41 8.19
C VAL A 37 1.15 -14.08 7.31
N CYS A 38 2.30 -13.74 7.90
CA CYS A 38 3.54 -13.53 7.17
C CYS A 38 3.97 -14.76 6.35
N SER A 39 3.77 -15.96 6.89
CA SER A 39 4.11 -17.21 6.21
C SER A 39 3.17 -17.51 5.03
N ILE A 40 1.87 -17.24 5.19
CA ILE A 40 0.88 -17.32 4.11
C ILE A 40 1.26 -16.35 2.99
N LEU A 41 1.64 -15.11 3.34
CA LEU A 41 2.10 -14.11 2.36
C LEU A 41 3.31 -14.58 1.56
N CYS A 42 4.33 -15.13 2.22
CA CYS A 42 5.50 -15.69 1.54
C CYS A 42 5.12 -16.86 0.63
N GLY A 43 4.29 -17.80 1.11
CA GLY A 43 3.86 -18.97 0.32
C GLY A 43 3.04 -18.60 -0.92
N LEU A 44 2.12 -17.64 -0.78
CA LEU A 44 1.36 -17.12 -1.91
C LEU A 44 2.26 -16.34 -2.89
N LEU A 45 3.26 -15.62 -2.39
CA LEU A 45 4.20 -14.91 -3.25
C LEU A 45 5.03 -15.86 -4.10
N VAL A 46 5.52 -16.99 -3.56
CA VAL A 46 6.20 -18.02 -4.36
C VAL A 46 5.34 -18.50 -5.53
N SER A 47 4.03 -18.62 -5.30
CA SER A 47 3.08 -19.06 -6.33
C SER A 47 2.89 -18.01 -7.43
N CYS A 48 3.09 -16.72 -7.12
CA CYS A 48 2.96 -15.62 -8.08
C CYS A 48 4.28 -15.25 -8.76
N ASP A 49 5.38 -15.23 -8.01
CA ASP A 49 6.73 -14.92 -8.44
C ASP A 49 7.71 -15.81 -7.65
N TYR A 50 8.19 -16.84 -8.34
CA TYR A 50 9.07 -17.84 -7.75
C TYR A 50 10.40 -17.23 -7.26
N LYS A 51 10.97 -16.28 -8.00
CA LYS A 51 12.29 -15.71 -7.67
C LYS A 51 12.20 -14.84 -6.41
N GLU A 52 11.23 -13.93 -6.38
CA GLU A 52 11.03 -13.07 -5.22
C GLU A 52 10.55 -13.86 -4.00
N GLY A 53 9.68 -14.85 -4.20
CA GLY A 53 9.22 -15.73 -3.13
C GLY A 53 10.34 -16.59 -2.52
N GLN A 54 11.22 -17.15 -3.36
CA GLN A 54 12.36 -17.94 -2.90
C GLN A 54 13.32 -17.09 -2.05
N ARG A 55 13.62 -15.85 -2.47
CA ARG A 55 14.43 -14.90 -1.71
C ARG A 55 13.91 -14.67 -0.30
N LEU A 56 12.59 -14.53 -0.15
CA LEU A 56 11.95 -14.28 1.15
C LEU A 56 11.94 -15.53 2.05
N ILE A 57 11.97 -16.74 1.48
CA ILE A 57 11.91 -18.00 2.23
C ILE A 57 13.30 -18.52 2.61
N GLU A 58 14.33 -18.29 1.79
CA GLU A 58 15.67 -18.85 1.97
C GLU A 58 16.26 -18.58 3.36
N ASN A 59 16.07 -17.37 3.90
CA ASN A 59 16.62 -17.02 5.22
C ASN A 59 15.65 -17.27 6.39
N LYS A 60 14.36 -17.55 6.11
CA LYS A 60 13.25 -17.67 7.10
C LYS A 60 13.24 -16.56 8.17
N ASN A 61 13.91 -15.46 7.94
CA ASN A 61 14.09 -14.38 8.88
C ASN A 61 13.13 -13.27 8.51
N TYR A 62 12.07 -13.10 9.30
CA TYR A 62 11.07 -12.07 9.04
C TYR A 62 11.65 -10.65 9.16
N VAL A 63 12.74 -10.50 9.92
CA VAL A 63 13.42 -9.21 10.12
C VAL A 63 14.06 -8.73 8.81
N ASP A 64 14.74 -9.62 8.09
CA ASP A 64 15.37 -9.29 6.80
C ASP A 64 14.33 -8.90 5.73
N ASN A 65 13.09 -9.36 5.92
CA ASN A 65 11.96 -9.14 5.02
C ASN A 65 11.00 -8.04 5.52
N ALA A 66 11.38 -7.29 6.56
CA ALA A 66 10.52 -6.29 7.18
C ALA A 66 9.98 -5.26 6.18
N GLU A 67 10.82 -4.77 5.26
CA GLU A 67 10.41 -3.80 4.23
C GLU A 67 9.31 -4.34 3.32
N PHE A 68 9.37 -5.63 2.97
CA PHE A 68 8.34 -6.27 2.15
C PHE A 68 7.00 -6.30 2.90
N PHE A 69 7.00 -6.73 4.16
CA PHE A 69 5.79 -6.78 4.99
C PHE A 69 5.23 -5.37 5.25
N GLN A 70 6.08 -4.40 5.54
CA GLN A 70 5.65 -3.01 5.69
C GLN A 70 4.99 -2.48 4.42
N LYS A 71 5.62 -2.70 3.26
CA LYS A 71 5.10 -2.27 1.95
C LYS A 71 3.76 -2.90 1.64
N ILE A 72 3.58 -4.20 1.91
CA ILE A 72 2.30 -4.85 1.62
C ILE A 72 1.18 -4.37 2.54
N PHE A 73 1.45 -4.19 3.83
CA PHE A 73 0.47 -3.67 4.79
C PHE A 73 0.15 -2.18 4.57
N GLU A 74 1.13 -1.37 4.18
CA GLU A 74 0.92 0.01 3.74
C GLU A 74 -0.01 0.09 2.52
N VAL A 75 0.26 -0.73 1.49
CA VAL A 75 -0.57 -0.77 0.27
C VAL A 75 -2.02 -1.11 0.62
N GLY A 76 -2.26 -2.06 1.53
CA GLY A 76 -3.60 -2.39 2.01
C GLY A 76 -4.30 -1.21 2.68
N ARG A 77 -3.61 -0.52 3.60
CA ARG A 77 -4.14 0.66 4.29
C ARG A 77 -4.43 1.82 3.34
N ARG A 78 -3.50 2.13 2.44
CA ARG A 78 -3.66 3.19 1.44
C ARG A 78 -4.78 2.89 0.45
N HIS A 79 -4.91 1.64 0.00
CA HIS A 79 -6.01 1.23 -0.87
C HIS A 79 -7.38 1.44 -0.19
N LYS A 80 -7.51 1.06 1.09
CA LYS A 80 -8.75 1.25 1.86
C LYS A 80 -9.08 2.72 2.09
N ILE A 81 -8.09 3.57 2.35
CA ILE A 81 -8.29 5.03 2.51
C ILE A 81 -8.84 5.64 1.22
N MET A 82 -8.29 5.25 0.06
CA MET A 82 -8.75 5.75 -1.24
C MET A 82 -10.10 5.13 -1.69
N ASN A 83 -10.43 3.92 -1.21
CA ASN A 83 -11.62 3.16 -1.64
C ASN A 83 -12.37 2.61 -0.40
N PRO A 84 -13.11 3.46 0.35
CA PRO A 84 -13.75 3.06 1.60
C PRO A 84 -14.74 1.90 1.48
N GLU A 85 -15.29 1.67 0.29
CA GLU A 85 -16.24 0.61 -0.03
C GLU A 85 -15.60 -0.77 -0.25
N LYS A 86 -14.28 -0.85 -0.46
CA LYS A 86 -13.53 -2.11 -0.66
C LYS A 86 -13.05 -2.71 0.67
N MET A 87 -12.57 -3.97 0.64
CA MET A 87 -12.02 -4.69 1.80
C MET A 87 -12.92 -4.70 3.05
N ARG A 88 -14.26 -4.75 2.89
CA ARG A 88 -15.20 -4.64 4.03
C ARG A 88 -15.00 -5.74 5.09
N SER A 89 -14.67 -6.96 4.69
CA SER A 89 -14.46 -8.10 5.59
C SER A 89 -13.00 -8.30 6.01
N THR A 90 -12.04 -8.00 5.14
CA THR A 90 -10.62 -8.29 5.35
C THR A 90 -9.85 -7.16 6.04
N TYR A 91 -10.30 -5.90 5.89
CA TYR A 91 -9.58 -4.76 6.46
C TYR A 91 -9.59 -4.75 7.99
N GLY A 92 -10.69 -5.19 8.62
CA GLY A 92 -10.77 -5.33 10.07
C GLY A 92 -9.68 -6.27 10.60
N LYS A 93 -9.48 -7.42 9.94
CA LYS A 93 -8.41 -8.39 10.27
C LYS A 93 -7.04 -7.74 10.21
N LEU A 94 -6.77 -6.97 9.14
CA LEU A 94 -5.51 -6.23 8.98
C LEU A 94 -5.29 -5.24 10.13
N ILE A 95 -6.29 -4.44 10.47
CA ILE A 95 -6.14 -3.41 11.51
C ILE A 95 -5.93 -4.03 12.89
N TYR A 96 -6.69 -5.06 13.26
CA TYR A 96 -6.48 -5.74 14.55
C TYR A 96 -5.08 -6.35 14.63
N MET A 97 -4.62 -7.00 13.57
CA MET A 97 -3.27 -7.56 13.49
C MET A 97 -2.20 -6.47 13.64
N LEU A 98 -2.35 -5.33 12.94
CA LEU A 98 -1.36 -4.24 13.03
C LEU A 98 -1.38 -3.55 14.40
N GLN A 99 -2.55 -3.43 15.04
CA GLN A 99 -2.65 -2.89 16.40
C GLN A 99 -1.94 -3.79 17.41
N ASP A 100 -2.16 -5.12 17.34
CA ASP A 100 -1.48 -6.08 18.21
C ASP A 100 0.04 -6.11 17.95
N ALA A 101 0.46 -5.94 16.70
CA ALA A 101 1.88 -5.90 16.32
C ALA A 101 2.64 -4.69 16.91
N GLU A 102 1.95 -3.60 17.24
CA GLU A 102 2.55 -2.42 17.88
C GLU A 102 2.63 -2.54 19.41
N SER A 103 2.07 -3.60 20.02
CA SER A 103 2.24 -3.85 21.46
C SER A 103 3.72 -4.12 21.75
N PRO A 104 4.33 -3.51 22.79
CA PRO A 104 5.76 -3.70 23.09
C PRO A 104 6.17 -5.17 23.21
N GLU A 105 5.36 -6.00 23.89
CA GLU A 105 5.70 -7.42 24.09
C GLU A 105 5.62 -8.25 22.81
N VAL A 106 4.81 -7.81 21.83
CA VAL A 106 4.68 -8.48 20.53
C VAL A 106 5.78 -8.00 19.60
N SER A 107 6.01 -6.68 19.53
CA SER A 107 7.02 -6.06 18.68
C SER A 107 8.43 -6.56 19.01
N GLU A 108 8.76 -6.67 20.30
CA GLU A 108 10.07 -7.18 20.77
C GLU A 108 10.33 -8.61 20.28
N VAL A 109 9.32 -9.49 20.37
CA VAL A 109 9.45 -10.90 19.95
C VAL A 109 9.37 -11.06 18.44
N LEU A 110 8.62 -10.19 17.76
CA LEU A 110 8.51 -10.20 16.31
C LEU A 110 9.83 -9.75 15.65
N GLY A 111 10.56 -8.83 16.30
CA GLY A 111 11.90 -8.39 15.89
C GLY A 111 11.89 -7.39 14.73
N PHE A 112 10.71 -6.98 14.24
CA PHE A 112 10.56 -5.94 13.23
C PHE A 112 9.23 -5.19 13.39
N LYS A 113 9.15 -4.02 12.76
CA LYS A 113 7.94 -3.20 12.76
C LYS A 113 7.03 -3.55 11.58
N CYS A 114 5.77 -3.88 11.82
CA CYS A 114 4.80 -4.13 10.75
C CYS A 114 4.26 -2.85 10.11
N VAL A 115 4.26 -1.74 10.86
CA VAL A 115 3.65 -0.48 10.43
C VAL A 115 4.70 0.51 9.94
N SER A 116 4.61 0.89 8.65
CA SER A 116 5.29 2.06 8.09
C SER A 116 4.34 3.25 7.94
N GLU A 117 4.89 4.43 7.63
CA GLU A 117 4.07 5.59 7.24
C GLU A 117 3.35 5.36 5.91
N ILE A 118 2.23 6.04 5.71
CA ILE A 118 1.48 5.99 4.46
C ILE A 118 2.19 6.86 3.43
N ARG A 119 2.43 6.31 2.24
CA ARG A 119 3.03 7.08 1.15
C ARG A 119 1.98 8.00 0.55
N THR A 120 2.21 9.30 0.67
CA THR A 120 1.35 10.36 0.11
C THR A 120 2.01 11.02 -1.10
N VAL A 121 1.21 11.66 -1.96
CA VAL A 121 1.72 12.47 -3.08
C VAL A 121 2.70 13.54 -2.58
N PHE A 122 2.38 14.18 -1.45
CA PHE A 122 3.25 15.16 -0.81
C PHE A 122 4.61 14.56 -0.43
N SER A 123 4.63 13.45 0.34
CA SER A 123 5.88 12.80 0.75
C SER A 123 6.73 12.35 -0.44
N PHE A 124 6.08 11.87 -1.51
CA PHE A 124 6.76 11.46 -2.73
C PHE A 124 7.44 12.64 -3.43
N LEU A 125 6.71 13.74 -3.67
CA LEU A 125 7.26 14.94 -4.31
C LEU A 125 8.31 15.63 -3.43
N GLN A 126 8.17 15.58 -2.11
CA GLN A 126 9.17 16.09 -1.17
C GLN A 126 10.50 15.34 -1.30
N HIS A 127 10.48 14.01 -1.33
CA HIS A 127 11.69 13.21 -1.52
C HIS A 127 12.32 13.41 -2.90
N ALA A 128 11.50 13.68 -3.92
CA ALA A 128 11.95 14.00 -5.27
C ALA A 128 12.42 15.47 -5.44
N GLY A 129 12.19 16.34 -4.46
CA GLY A 129 12.51 17.77 -4.57
C GLY A 129 11.61 18.55 -5.54
N ALA A 130 10.40 18.07 -5.79
CA ALA A 130 9.46 18.61 -6.79
C ALA A 130 8.17 19.17 -6.17
N LEU A 131 8.24 19.71 -4.94
CA LEU A 131 7.07 20.27 -4.26
C LEU A 131 6.44 21.46 -5.00
N ASP A 132 7.23 22.19 -5.77
CA ASP A 132 6.76 23.30 -6.60
C ASP A 132 5.71 22.87 -7.63
N LEU A 133 5.70 21.58 -8.02
CA LEU A 133 4.67 21.00 -8.88
C LEU A 133 3.28 21.26 -8.28
N LEU A 134 3.10 21.09 -6.96
CA LEU A 134 1.80 21.28 -6.30
C LEU A 134 1.27 22.73 -6.37
N ASN A 135 2.16 23.70 -6.59
CA ASN A 135 1.81 25.12 -6.72
C ASN A 135 1.70 25.57 -8.18
N ASP A 136 1.98 24.69 -9.15
CA ASP A 136 1.90 25.05 -10.56
C ASP A 136 0.44 25.26 -10.99
N PRO A 137 0.10 26.40 -11.62
CA PRO A 137 -1.27 26.67 -12.07
C PRO A 137 -1.85 25.59 -12.99
N LEU A 138 -1.00 24.88 -13.74
CA LEU A 138 -1.45 23.82 -14.65
C LEU A 138 -1.88 22.55 -13.92
N VAL A 139 -1.55 22.37 -12.63
CA VAL A 139 -2.03 21.20 -11.86
C VAL A 139 -3.53 21.18 -11.79
N LEU A 140 -4.18 22.33 -11.58
CA LEU A 140 -5.64 22.41 -11.55
C LEU A 140 -6.27 21.91 -12.85
N LEU A 141 -5.66 22.26 -13.99
CA LEU A 141 -6.09 21.79 -15.31
C LEU A 141 -5.81 20.29 -15.47
N ALA A 142 -4.61 19.84 -15.08
CA ALA A 142 -4.18 18.45 -15.17
C ALA A 142 -5.01 17.49 -14.30
N THR A 143 -5.53 17.93 -13.15
CA THR A 143 -6.35 17.11 -12.26
C THR A 143 -7.86 17.34 -12.45
N SER A 144 -8.26 18.27 -13.31
CA SER A 144 -9.68 18.58 -13.54
C SER A 144 -10.46 17.40 -14.13
N GLU A 145 -11.72 17.27 -13.74
CA GLU A 145 -12.66 16.32 -14.33
C GLU A 145 -13.17 16.84 -15.69
N ILE A 146 -13.11 15.99 -16.72
CA ILE A 146 -13.65 16.32 -18.03
C ILE A 146 -15.13 15.99 -18.04
N ARG A 147 -15.96 17.01 -17.79
CA ARG A 147 -17.42 16.87 -17.83
C ARG A 147 -17.91 16.85 -19.28
N SER A 148 -18.67 15.82 -19.64
CA SER A 148 -19.32 15.68 -20.95
C SER A 148 -20.70 16.35 -21.03
N ASP A 149 -21.26 16.74 -19.89
CA ASP A 149 -22.62 17.25 -19.80
C ASP A 149 -22.78 18.55 -20.60
N ASN A 150 -23.74 18.58 -21.53
CA ASN A 150 -24.08 19.72 -22.38
C ASN A 150 -22.94 20.24 -23.30
N LYS A 151 -21.91 19.42 -23.58
CA LYS A 151 -20.82 19.79 -24.49
C LYS A 151 -20.87 19.01 -25.80
N SER A 152 -20.43 19.64 -26.90
CA SER A 152 -20.21 18.92 -28.16
C SER A 152 -19.02 17.97 -28.02
N ARG A 153 -18.98 16.94 -28.87
CA ARG A 153 -17.81 16.03 -28.94
C ARG A 153 -16.51 16.79 -29.24
N GLU A 154 -16.55 17.85 -30.04
CA GLU A 154 -15.34 18.63 -30.32
C GLU A 154 -14.87 19.40 -29.08
N GLN A 155 -15.80 19.96 -28.30
CA GLN A 155 -15.47 20.67 -27.06
C GLN A 155 -14.86 19.71 -26.03
N VAL A 156 -15.44 18.51 -25.87
CA VAL A 156 -14.88 17.47 -24.99
C VAL A 156 -13.48 17.06 -25.46
N ASN A 157 -13.28 16.85 -26.76
CA ASN A 157 -11.97 16.51 -27.31
C ASN A 157 -10.94 17.65 -27.15
N ALA A 158 -11.37 18.91 -27.22
CA ALA A 158 -10.51 20.06 -26.97
C ALA A 158 -10.07 20.10 -25.49
N ASP A 159 -11.00 19.85 -24.56
CA ASP A 159 -10.70 19.77 -23.13
C ASP A 159 -9.74 18.62 -22.81
N ILE A 160 -9.93 17.44 -23.42
CA ILE A 160 -8.99 16.30 -23.31
C ILE A 160 -7.59 16.72 -23.74
N ARG A 161 -7.47 17.32 -24.93
CA ARG A 161 -6.16 17.76 -25.46
C ARG A 161 -5.50 18.82 -24.59
N HIS A 162 -6.28 19.74 -24.02
CA HIS A 162 -5.75 20.76 -23.10
C HIS A 162 -5.23 20.12 -21.81
N LYS A 163 -5.97 19.16 -21.25
CA LYS A 163 -5.54 18.40 -20.07
C LYS A 163 -4.26 17.60 -20.34
N GLU A 164 -4.22 16.85 -21.44
CA GLU A 164 -3.04 16.06 -21.84
C GLU A 164 -1.81 16.95 -22.03
N LYS A 165 -1.96 18.10 -22.70
CA LYS A 165 -0.86 19.08 -22.85
C LYS A 165 -0.39 19.65 -21.52
N ALA A 166 -1.30 19.90 -20.57
CA ALA A 166 -0.93 20.36 -19.23
C ALA A 166 -0.11 19.28 -18.50
N VAL A 167 -0.56 18.03 -18.53
CA VAL A 167 0.16 16.89 -17.93
C VAL A 167 1.55 16.72 -18.57
N GLU A 168 1.66 16.75 -19.90
CA GLU A 168 2.95 16.65 -20.59
C GLU A 168 3.88 17.81 -20.23
N HIS A 169 3.35 19.03 -20.12
CA HIS A 169 4.14 20.20 -19.74
C HIS A 169 4.67 20.07 -18.32
N LEU A 170 3.81 19.68 -17.36
CA LEU A 170 4.20 19.44 -15.98
C LEU A 170 5.25 18.32 -15.89
N ALA A 171 5.02 17.20 -16.57
CA ALA A 171 5.95 16.08 -16.60
C ALA A 171 7.34 16.50 -17.08
N ARG A 172 7.42 17.25 -18.19
CA ARG A 172 8.70 17.73 -18.74
C ARG A 172 9.37 18.78 -17.87
N LYS A 173 8.61 19.66 -17.23
CA LYS A 173 9.13 20.77 -16.42
C LYS A 173 9.72 20.29 -15.10
N TYR A 174 9.06 19.34 -14.44
CA TYR A 174 9.43 18.87 -13.11
C TYR A 174 10.23 17.56 -13.11
N ARG A 175 10.51 16.97 -14.28
CA ARG A 175 11.39 15.81 -14.37
C ARG A 175 12.74 16.09 -13.73
N SER A 176 13.24 15.12 -12.98
CA SER A 176 14.56 15.16 -12.36
C SER A 176 15.17 13.77 -12.34
N ASP A 177 16.42 13.64 -11.89
CA ASP A 177 17.07 12.34 -11.68
C ASP A 177 16.29 11.43 -10.71
N LYS A 178 15.43 12.00 -9.87
CA LYS A 178 14.61 11.30 -8.87
C LYS A 178 13.11 11.27 -9.20
N LEU A 179 12.71 11.85 -10.32
CA LEU A 179 11.31 11.96 -10.73
C LEU A 179 11.21 11.81 -12.25
N GLU A 180 10.71 10.67 -12.69
CA GLU A 180 10.54 10.41 -14.11
C GLU A 180 9.26 11.06 -14.65
N GLU A 181 9.17 11.23 -15.97
CA GLU A 181 7.97 11.78 -16.59
C GLU A 181 6.75 10.86 -16.35
N GLU A 182 6.96 9.55 -16.23
CA GLU A 182 5.90 8.56 -15.96
C GLU A 182 5.35 8.66 -14.54
N ASP A 183 6.14 9.13 -13.57
CA ASP A 183 5.67 9.34 -12.19
C ASP A 183 4.67 10.51 -12.07
N ILE A 184 4.66 11.42 -13.04
CA ILE A 184 3.79 12.62 -13.08
C ILE A 184 2.54 12.38 -13.95
N ARG A 185 2.62 11.47 -14.94
CA ARG A 185 1.53 11.15 -15.88
C ARG A 185 0.46 10.26 -15.27
#